data_AF-A0A8H7G4Z7-F1
#
_entry.id   AF-A0A8H7G4Z7-F1
#
_cell.length_a   1.000
_cell.length_b   1.000
_cell.length_c   1.000
_cell.angle_alpha   90.00
_cell.angle_beta   90.00
_cell.angle_gamma   90.00
#
_symmetry.space_group_name_H-M   'P 1'
#
loop_
_entity.id
_entity.type
_entity.pdbx_description
1 polymer ?
#
loop_
_entity_poly.entity_id
_entity_poly.type
_entity_poly.pdbx_seq_one_letter_code
_entity_poly.pdbx_strand_id
1 'polypeptide(L)'
;MSNITCQFSGGPPLNTDISGVGVRISFYLQTIFLGLQAARSGSLDEISGAEYTLIATNVAMAVTALILGLKPTPEISFHDALVVLYLLSLCWATNICALASCNSVGGDARSLQLFSVLQSVAVFAFALAMLITAPQFGSNPECNRHAVLVLFRHFPVFPAGRIVGWVVAAVVILGYMYMTFKDYLSEARSILGRKKKEDPLPEEKKEVKPEASDAQSLNIKSEVVEEDPIETYKQAHLKWKGDTQVYQPNVDGTLMLQLVAIMILWALAVMNTELLIVWNNFAPDDSTVSIWQFGQILPLLLVVLPMVGMVTAFQKYGYRKPVKKEEKDKIV
;
A
#
# COMPACT_ATOMS: atom_id res chain seq x y z
N MET A 1 -34.84 33.94 -9.43
CA MET A 1 -33.94 32.85 -8.98
C MET A 1 -34.81 31.80 -8.33
N SER A 2 -35.05 30.67 -9.01
CA SER A 2 -35.76 29.55 -8.39
C SER A 2 -34.89 29.03 -7.24
N ASN A 3 -35.46 28.88 -6.04
CA ASN A 3 -34.75 28.23 -4.94
C ASN A 3 -34.50 26.78 -5.36
N ILE A 4 -33.27 26.48 -5.77
CA ILE A 4 -32.86 25.11 -6.09
C ILE A 4 -32.74 24.39 -4.74
N THR A 5 -33.79 23.66 -4.38
CA THR A 5 -33.84 22.81 -3.19
C THR A 5 -33.43 21.39 -3.58
N CYS A 6 -32.55 20.77 -2.80
CA CYS A 6 -32.23 19.36 -2.96
C CYS A 6 -33.51 18.52 -2.88
N GLN A 7 -33.71 17.62 -3.85
CA GLN A 7 -34.88 16.75 -3.92
C GLN A 7 -34.84 15.61 -2.91
N PHE A 8 -33.66 15.32 -2.35
CA PHE A 8 -33.43 14.26 -1.39
C PHE A 8 -33.40 14.80 0.05
N SER A 9 -33.98 14.05 0.99
CA SER A 9 -33.88 14.38 2.43
C SER A 9 -32.45 14.20 2.98
N GLY A 10 -31.58 13.52 2.23
CA GLY A 10 -30.17 13.25 2.55
C GLY A 10 -29.33 13.24 1.28
N GLY A 11 -28.58 12.17 1.05
CA GLY A 11 -27.81 11.96 -0.17
C GLY A 11 -28.64 11.40 -1.34
N PRO A 12 -28.26 11.69 -2.61
CA PRO A 12 -28.80 11.01 -3.79
C PRO A 12 -28.44 9.51 -3.77
N PRO A 13 -29.10 8.64 -4.53
CA PRO A 13 -28.77 7.21 -4.55
C PRO A 13 -27.29 6.93 -4.82
N LEU A 14 -26.71 5.96 -4.09
CA LEU A 14 -25.31 5.57 -4.24
C LEU A 14 -25.06 4.94 -5.61
N ASN A 15 -23.98 5.36 -6.29
CA ASN A 15 -23.54 4.70 -7.50
C ASN A 15 -22.92 3.33 -7.16
N THR A 16 -23.62 2.27 -7.56
CA THR A 16 -23.28 0.87 -7.25
C THR A 16 -22.01 0.36 -7.93
N ASP A 17 -21.55 0.99 -9.01
CA ASP A 17 -20.32 0.57 -9.70
C ASP A 17 -19.05 1.06 -9.00
N ILE A 18 -19.15 2.11 -8.19
CA ILE A 18 -17.99 2.77 -7.57
C ILE A 18 -18.03 2.72 -6.05
N SER A 19 -19.22 2.84 -5.46
CA SER A 19 -19.45 2.87 -4.00
C SER A 19 -20.34 1.72 -3.53
N GLY A 20 -20.65 0.78 -4.44
CA GLY A 20 -21.47 -0.39 -4.17
C GLY A 20 -20.84 -1.34 -3.17
N VAL A 21 -21.69 -2.19 -2.57
CA VAL A 21 -21.31 -3.09 -1.48
C VAL A 21 -20.15 -4.02 -1.86
N GLY A 22 -20.17 -4.60 -3.07
CA GLY A 22 -19.06 -5.46 -3.53
C GLY A 22 -17.73 -4.71 -3.65
N VAL A 23 -17.74 -3.46 -4.13
CA VAL A 23 -16.54 -2.61 -4.19
C VAL A 23 -16.01 -2.34 -2.78
N ARG A 24 -16.88 -1.92 -1.85
CA ARG A 24 -16.46 -1.65 -0.46
C ARG A 24 -15.86 -2.87 0.22
N ILE A 25 -16.56 -4.02 0.15
CA ILE A 25 -16.08 -5.28 0.73
C ILE A 25 -14.72 -5.66 0.14
N SER A 26 -14.52 -5.49 -1.18
CA SER A 26 -13.24 -5.80 -1.80
C SER A 26 -12.09 -4.96 -1.25
N PHE A 27 -12.30 -3.65 -1.04
CA PHE A 27 -11.31 -2.76 -0.46
C PHE A 27 -11.01 -3.13 1.00
N TYR A 28 -12.05 -3.45 1.77
CA TYR A 28 -11.89 -3.89 3.16
C TYR A 28 -11.08 -5.19 3.25
N LEU A 29 -11.37 -6.17 2.39
CA LEU A 29 -10.65 -7.45 2.38
C LEU A 29 -9.22 -7.31 1.84
N GLN A 30 -9.01 -6.55 0.76
CA GLN A 30 -7.67 -6.32 0.22
C GLN A 30 -6.76 -5.64 1.24
N THR A 31 -7.27 -4.62 1.96
CA THR A 31 -6.49 -3.91 2.98
C THR A 31 -6.16 -4.77 4.18
N ILE A 32 -7.10 -5.56 4.72
CA ILE A 32 -6.78 -6.41 5.85
C ILE A 32 -5.83 -7.54 5.47
N PHE A 33 -6.04 -8.19 4.32
CA PHE A 33 -5.16 -9.27 3.88
C PHE A 33 -3.75 -8.76 3.58
N LEU A 34 -3.61 -7.60 2.92
CA LEU A 34 -2.30 -6.99 2.69
C LEU A 34 -1.64 -6.57 4.02
N GLY A 35 -2.38 -5.96 4.94
CA GLY A 35 -1.84 -5.56 6.24
C GLY A 35 -1.34 -6.75 7.07
N LEU A 36 -2.13 -7.83 7.12
CA LEU A 36 -1.74 -9.08 7.78
C LEU A 36 -0.56 -9.76 7.08
N GLN A 37 -0.56 -9.76 5.74
CA GLN A 37 0.55 -10.30 4.95
C GLN A 37 1.84 -9.51 5.18
N ALA A 38 1.78 -8.17 5.21
CA ALA A 38 2.94 -7.30 5.41
C ALA A 38 3.49 -7.37 6.84
N ALA A 39 2.62 -7.49 7.85
CA ALA A 39 3.07 -7.72 9.21
C ALA A 39 3.77 -9.08 9.36
N ARG A 40 3.39 -10.07 8.53
CA ARG A 40 3.91 -11.43 8.65
C ARG A 40 5.10 -11.72 7.76
N SER A 41 5.07 -11.29 6.51
CA SER A 41 6.11 -11.63 5.56
C SER A 41 7.38 -10.85 5.88
N GLY A 42 8.50 -11.58 5.89
CA GLY A 42 9.83 -10.97 6.02
C GLY A 42 10.48 -10.68 4.67
N SER A 43 9.74 -10.76 3.57
CA SER A 43 10.26 -10.56 2.22
C SER A 43 9.36 -9.66 1.39
N LEU A 44 9.96 -8.64 0.79
CA LEU A 44 9.31 -7.72 -0.14
C LEU A 44 8.70 -8.45 -1.35
N ASP A 45 9.40 -9.48 -1.86
CA ASP A 45 8.98 -10.19 -3.07
C ASP A 45 7.62 -10.86 -2.92
N GLU A 46 7.34 -11.38 -1.72
CA GLU A 46 6.08 -12.06 -1.41
C GLU A 46 4.90 -11.08 -1.34
N ILE A 47 5.15 -9.83 -0.92
CA ILE A 47 4.14 -8.79 -0.73
C ILE A 47 3.89 -8.03 -2.04
N SER A 48 4.93 -7.86 -2.86
CA SER A 48 4.96 -6.98 -4.03
C SER A 48 3.78 -7.17 -4.99
N GLY A 49 3.40 -8.42 -5.32
CA GLY A 49 2.31 -8.69 -6.27
C GLY A 49 0.94 -8.20 -5.81
N ALA A 50 0.62 -8.43 -4.52
CA ALA A 50 -0.61 -7.96 -3.92
C ALA A 50 -0.61 -6.43 -3.76
N GLU A 51 0.53 -5.86 -3.37
CA GLU A 51 0.71 -4.41 -3.22
C GLU A 51 0.58 -3.67 -4.55
N TYR A 52 1.19 -4.15 -5.64
CA TYR A 52 1.07 -3.57 -6.97
C TYR A 52 -0.38 -3.56 -7.47
N THR A 53 -1.12 -4.65 -7.23
CA THR A 53 -2.52 -4.76 -7.63
C THR A 53 -3.38 -3.76 -6.85
N LEU A 54 -3.15 -3.63 -5.54
CA LEU A 54 -3.83 -2.65 -4.70
C LEU A 54 -3.51 -1.22 -5.16
N ILE A 55 -2.23 -0.89 -5.38
CA ILE A 55 -1.79 0.42 -5.89
C ILE A 55 -2.49 0.74 -7.22
N ALA A 56 -2.44 -0.18 -8.18
CA ALA A 56 -3.03 0.03 -9.51
C ALA A 56 -4.54 0.25 -9.42
N THR A 57 -5.23 -0.53 -8.59
CA THR A 57 -6.68 -0.42 -8.40
C THR A 57 -7.06 0.90 -7.72
N ASN A 58 -6.28 1.35 -6.73
CA ASN A 58 -6.50 2.64 -6.07
C ASN A 58 -6.26 3.82 -7.02
N VAL A 59 -5.19 3.78 -7.83
CA VAL A 59 -4.93 4.82 -8.83
C VAL A 59 -6.05 4.87 -9.85
N ALA A 60 -6.46 3.70 -10.38
CA ALA A 60 -7.57 3.61 -11.33
C ALA A 60 -8.86 4.16 -10.73
N MET A 61 -9.20 3.79 -9.49
CA MET A 61 -10.40 4.28 -8.81
C MET A 61 -10.34 5.80 -8.58
N ALA A 62 -9.21 6.34 -8.11
CA ALA A 62 -9.04 7.78 -7.90
C ALA A 62 -9.21 8.57 -9.20
N VAL A 63 -8.58 8.10 -10.29
CA VAL A 63 -8.68 8.73 -11.61
C VAL A 63 -10.10 8.63 -12.18
N THR A 64 -10.73 7.45 -12.11
CA THR A 64 -12.11 7.25 -12.58
C THR A 64 -13.08 8.14 -11.81
N ALA A 65 -13.00 8.18 -10.48
CA ALA A 65 -13.87 9.03 -9.67
C ALA A 65 -13.65 10.53 -9.98
N LEU A 66 -12.41 10.94 -10.21
CA LEU A 66 -12.10 12.32 -10.62
C LEU A 66 -12.74 12.66 -11.98
N ILE A 67 -12.58 11.80 -12.99
CA ILE A 67 -13.14 12.00 -14.33
C ILE A 67 -14.66 12.05 -14.28
N LEU A 68 -15.29 11.09 -13.61
CA LEU A 68 -16.75 11.00 -13.54
C LEU A 68 -17.39 12.11 -12.72
N GLY A 69 -16.68 12.64 -11.72
CA GLY A 69 -17.15 13.73 -10.87
C GLY A 69 -16.96 15.13 -11.47
N LEU A 70 -15.97 15.30 -12.35
CA LEU A 70 -15.63 16.61 -12.94
C LEU A 70 -16.06 16.80 -14.40
N LYS A 71 -16.56 15.75 -15.08
CA LYS A 71 -17.05 15.89 -16.45
C LYS A 71 -18.29 16.82 -16.52
N PRO A 72 -18.58 17.46 -17.68
CA PRO A 72 -19.68 18.43 -17.80
C PRO A 72 -21.06 17.90 -17.38
N THR A 73 -21.28 16.59 -17.50
CA THR A 73 -22.47 15.88 -17.02
C THR A 73 -22.04 14.83 -16.00
N PRO A 74 -21.78 15.22 -14.73
CA PRO A 74 -21.21 14.29 -13.76
C PRO A 74 -22.06 13.03 -13.58
N GLU A 75 -21.42 11.88 -13.45
CA GLU A 75 -22.09 10.57 -13.27
C GLU A 75 -22.11 10.12 -11.81
N ILE A 76 -21.26 10.71 -10.98
CA ILE A 76 -21.20 10.44 -9.55
C ILE A 76 -21.61 11.69 -8.77
N SER A 77 -22.20 11.49 -7.60
CA SER A 77 -22.47 12.57 -6.66
C SER A 77 -21.22 12.90 -5.82
N PHE A 78 -21.25 14.05 -5.13
CA PHE A 78 -20.25 14.35 -4.11
C PHE A 78 -20.20 13.31 -2.98
N HIS A 79 -21.35 12.71 -2.65
CA HIS A 79 -21.44 11.70 -1.60
C HIS A 79 -20.77 10.39 -2.02
N ASP A 80 -20.89 9.98 -3.28
CA ASP A 80 -20.14 8.85 -3.83
C ASP A 80 -18.64 9.10 -3.73
N ALA A 81 -18.20 10.29 -4.13
CA ALA A 81 -16.79 10.66 -4.06
C ALA A 81 -16.26 10.69 -2.61
N LEU A 82 -17.09 11.03 -1.62
CA LEU A 82 -16.73 10.95 -0.21
C LEU A 82 -16.50 9.50 0.23
N VAL A 83 -17.36 8.57 -0.19
CA VAL A 83 -17.17 7.14 0.09
C VAL A 83 -15.87 6.64 -0.56
N VAL A 84 -15.64 6.97 -1.83
CA VAL A 84 -14.40 6.64 -2.54
C VAL A 84 -13.18 7.20 -1.82
N LEU A 85 -13.23 8.44 -1.33
CA LEU A 85 -12.13 9.04 -0.58
C LEU A 85 -11.79 8.26 0.69
N TYR A 86 -12.81 7.76 1.41
CA TYR A 86 -12.60 6.93 2.61
C TYR A 86 -11.95 5.58 2.25
N LEU A 87 -12.44 4.92 1.20
CA LEU A 87 -11.87 3.66 0.70
C LEU A 87 -10.40 3.84 0.26
N LEU A 88 -10.13 4.88 -0.52
CA LEU A 88 -8.77 5.22 -0.98
C LEU A 88 -7.85 5.57 0.20
N SER A 89 -8.35 6.29 1.21
CA SER A 89 -7.58 6.64 2.41
C SER A 89 -7.20 5.41 3.24
N LEU A 90 -8.13 4.45 3.38
CA LEU A 90 -7.87 3.17 4.05
C LEU A 90 -6.76 2.38 3.33
N CYS A 91 -6.86 2.26 2.00
CA CYS A 91 -5.83 1.57 1.22
C CYS A 91 -4.49 2.30 1.22
N TRP A 92 -4.50 3.63 1.13
CA TRP A 92 -3.30 4.45 1.21
C TRP A 92 -2.58 4.29 2.55
N ALA A 93 -3.32 4.34 3.67
CA ALA A 93 -2.77 4.12 5.00
C ALA A 93 -2.18 2.71 5.14
N THR A 94 -2.90 1.69 4.66
CA THR A 94 -2.42 0.30 4.66
C THR A 94 -1.12 0.17 3.86
N ASN A 95 -1.03 0.79 2.69
CA ASN A 95 0.17 0.76 1.86
C ASN A 95 1.39 1.38 2.56
N ILE A 96 1.20 2.53 3.21
CA ILE A 96 2.27 3.18 4.00
C ILE A 96 2.72 2.27 5.15
N CYS A 97 1.79 1.65 5.87
CA CYS A 97 2.13 0.73 6.95
C CYS A 97 2.87 -0.52 6.45
N ALA A 98 2.46 -1.05 5.29
CA ALA A 98 3.12 -2.19 4.65
C ALA A 98 4.57 -1.83 4.27
N LEU A 99 4.78 -0.71 3.58
CA LEU A 99 6.11 -0.24 3.18
C LEU A 99 7.01 0.08 4.38
N ALA A 100 6.46 0.70 5.43
CA ALA A 100 7.20 0.95 6.66
C ALA A 100 7.68 -0.35 7.34
N SER A 101 6.89 -1.44 7.23
CA SER A 101 7.28 -2.76 7.73
C SER A 101 8.37 -3.39 6.85
N CYS A 102 8.25 -3.23 5.52
CA CYS A 102 9.18 -3.77 4.53
C CYS A 102 10.55 -3.08 4.51
N ASN A 103 10.63 -1.77 4.78
CA ASN A 103 11.89 -1.01 4.77
C ASN A 103 12.95 -1.54 5.76
N SER A 104 12.55 -2.38 6.71
CA SER A 104 13.48 -3.09 7.61
C SER A 104 14.26 -4.21 6.93
N VAL A 105 13.78 -4.70 5.78
CA VAL A 105 14.35 -5.82 5.02
C VAL A 105 15.10 -5.24 3.82
N GLY A 106 16.43 -5.32 3.82
CA GLY A 106 17.32 -4.63 2.87
C GLY A 106 17.28 -5.08 1.40
N GLY A 107 16.09 -5.18 0.79
CA GLY A 107 15.87 -5.46 -0.63
C GLY A 107 15.67 -4.19 -1.48
N ASP A 108 15.67 -4.36 -2.80
CA ASP A 108 15.45 -3.28 -3.78
C ASP A 108 13.96 -2.86 -3.83
N ALA A 109 13.53 -2.10 -2.83
CA ALA A 109 12.15 -1.61 -2.69
C ALA A 109 11.85 -0.39 -3.57
N ARG A 110 12.77 0.01 -4.45
CA ARG A 110 12.69 1.29 -5.19
C ARG A 110 11.48 1.37 -6.11
N SER A 111 11.15 0.27 -6.78
CA SER A 111 9.99 0.20 -7.67
C SER A 111 8.68 0.38 -6.90
N LEU A 112 8.48 -0.39 -5.83
CA LEU A 112 7.29 -0.29 -4.98
C LEU A 112 7.14 1.10 -4.37
N GLN A 113 8.24 1.69 -3.89
CA GLN A 113 8.23 3.04 -3.36
C GLN A 113 7.79 4.06 -4.42
N LEU A 114 8.27 3.96 -5.66
CA LEU A 114 7.86 4.83 -6.76
C LEU A 114 6.35 4.70 -7.05
N PHE A 115 5.83 3.48 -7.12
CA PHE A 115 4.40 3.24 -7.33
C PHE A 115 3.54 3.73 -6.16
N SER A 116 4.03 3.62 -4.93
CA SER A 116 3.38 4.18 -3.74
C SER A 116 3.34 5.71 -3.75
N VAL A 117 4.41 6.36 -4.22
CA VAL A 117 4.43 7.82 -4.44
C VAL A 117 3.40 8.21 -5.49
N LEU A 118 3.35 7.49 -6.63
CA LEU A 118 2.36 7.72 -7.67
C LEU A 118 0.92 7.56 -7.14
N GLN A 119 0.66 6.51 -6.36
CA GLN A 119 -0.63 6.31 -5.70
C GLN A 119 -0.99 7.48 -4.79
N SER A 120 -0.04 7.91 -3.94
CA SER A 120 -0.25 9.01 -3.00
C SER A 120 -0.58 10.31 -3.73
N VAL A 121 0.13 10.61 -4.81
CA VAL A 121 -0.17 11.78 -5.67
C VAL A 121 -1.58 11.70 -6.24
N ALA A 122 -2.01 10.54 -6.75
CA ALA A 122 -3.35 10.36 -7.28
C ALA A 122 -4.44 10.55 -6.21
N VAL A 123 -4.25 9.96 -5.02
CA VAL A 123 -5.18 10.11 -3.87
C VAL A 123 -5.26 11.56 -3.39
N PHE A 124 -4.11 12.25 -3.27
CA PHE A 124 -4.08 13.66 -2.87
C PHE A 124 -4.69 14.57 -3.94
N ALA A 125 -4.42 14.33 -5.21
CA ALA A 125 -5.03 15.08 -6.30
C ALA A 125 -6.57 14.94 -6.27
N PHE A 126 -7.07 13.71 -6.07
CA PHE A 126 -8.50 13.46 -5.92
C PHE A 126 -9.09 14.18 -4.70
N ALA A 127 -8.47 14.06 -3.53
CA ALA A 127 -8.92 14.71 -2.30
C ALA A 127 -8.94 16.25 -2.43
N LEU A 128 -7.89 16.85 -3.00
CA LEU A 128 -7.78 18.28 -3.23
C LEU A 128 -8.81 18.77 -4.24
N ALA A 129 -8.99 18.06 -5.36
CA ALA A 129 -10.00 18.39 -6.35
C ALA A 129 -11.39 18.40 -5.73
N MET A 130 -11.74 17.38 -4.94
CA MET A 130 -12.98 17.34 -4.18
C MET A 130 -13.13 18.53 -3.21
N LEU A 131 -12.10 18.86 -2.42
CA LEU A 131 -12.17 19.99 -1.46
C LEU A 131 -12.29 21.37 -2.14
N ILE A 132 -11.65 21.54 -3.30
CA ILE A 132 -11.73 22.76 -4.10
C ILE A 132 -13.13 22.91 -4.69
N THR A 133 -13.64 21.84 -5.30
CA THR A 133 -14.88 21.85 -6.07
C THR A 133 -16.11 21.44 -5.27
N ALA A 134 -15.98 21.16 -3.96
CA ALA A 134 -17.05 20.62 -3.12
C ALA A 134 -18.45 21.27 -3.34
N PRO A 135 -18.61 22.61 -3.42
CA PRO A 135 -19.95 23.20 -3.60
C PRO A 135 -20.65 22.82 -4.91
N GLN A 136 -19.87 22.47 -5.94
CA GLN A 136 -20.34 22.23 -7.31
C GLN A 136 -19.99 20.83 -7.83
N PHE A 137 -19.39 19.99 -7.01
CA PHE A 137 -18.91 18.68 -7.42
C PHE A 137 -20.08 17.71 -7.59
N GLY A 138 -20.03 16.92 -8.67
CA GLY A 138 -20.95 15.82 -8.90
C GLY A 138 -22.31 16.22 -9.48
N SER A 139 -23.19 15.22 -9.62
CA SER A 139 -24.44 15.32 -10.37
C SER A 139 -25.55 16.12 -9.69
N ASN A 140 -25.49 16.27 -8.36
CA ASN A 140 -26.53 16.91 -7.54
C ASN A 140 -25.91 17.96 -6.59
N PRO A 141 -25.31 19.05 -7.10
CA PRO A 141 -24.56 20.00 -6.29
C PRO A 141 -25.41 20.69 -5.20
N GLU A 142 -26.72 20.83 -5.42
CA GLU A 142 -27.66 21.37 -4.44
C GLU A 142 -27.78 20.50 -3.18
N CYS A 143 -27.49 19.21 -3.28
CA CYS A 143 -27.52 18.27 -2.17
C CYS A 143 -26.21 18.22 -1.38
N ASN A 144 -25.12 18.80 -1.89
CA ASN A 144 -23.81 18.73 -1.24
C ASN A 144 -23.84 19.39 0.15
N ARG A 145 -24.72 20.37 0.39
CA ARG A 145 -24.88 21.01 1.70
C ARG A 145 -25.35 20.07 2.81
N HIS A 146 -26.03 18.97 2.45
CA HIS A 146 -26.47 17.95 3.39
C HIS A 146 -25.41 16.89 3.65
N ALA A 147 -24.28 16.93 2.91
CA ALA A 147 -23.21 15.97 3.11
C ALA A 147 -22.62 16.09 4.52
N VAL A 148 -22.45 14.93 5.14
CA VAL A 148 -21.92 14.76 6.48
C VAL A 148 -20.60 14.00 6.39
N LEU A 149 -19.58 14.46 7.11
CA LEU A 149 -18.33 13.74 7.31
C LEU A 149 -18.33 13.05 8.67
N VAL A 150 -17.59 11.95 8.77
CA VAL A 150 -17.54 11.11 9.96
C VAL A 150 -16.10 10.88 10.38
N LEU A 151 -15.74 11.46 11.53
CA LEU A 151 -14.48 11.19 12.21
C LEU A 151 -14.82 10.89 13.67
N PHE A 152 -15.25 9.66 13.95
CA PHE A 152 -15.87 9.23 15.21
C PHE A 152 -17.20 9.93 15.59
N ARG A 153 -17.47 11.11 15.04
CA ARG A 153 -18.71 11.89 15.18
C ARG A 153 -19.09 12.52 13.84
N HIS A 154 -20.38 12.70 13.60
CA HIS A 154 -20.88 13.40 12.42
C HIS A 154 -20.65 14.91 12.51
N PHE A 155 -20.20 15.52 11.43
CA PHE A 155 -20.16 16.97 11.28
C PHE A 155 -20.54 17.38 9.84
N PRO A 156 -21.27 18.49 9.67
CA PRO A 156 -21.66 18.96 8.35
C PRO A 156 -20.43 19.46 7.56
N VAL A 157 -20.39 19.15 6.26
CA VAL A 157 -19.25 19.48 5.39
C VAL A 157 -19.08 21.00 5.21
N PHE A 158 -20.16 21.75 5.00
CA PHE A 158 -20.05 23.10 4.40
C PHE A 158 -19.81 24.31 5.31
N PRO A 159 -19.99 24.28 6.65
CA PRO A 159 -19.44 25.35 7.49
C PRO A 159 -18.07 25.00 8.09
N ALA A 160 -17.91 23.79 8.64
CA ALA A 160 -16.72 23.40 9.38
C ALA A 160 -15.89 22.32 8.66
N GLY A 161 -16.57 21.34 8.04
CA GLY A 161 -15.90 20.20 7.43
C GLY A 161 -14.91 20.56 6.33
N ARG A 162 -15.16 21.62 5.55
CA ARG A 162 -14.22 22.09 4.52
C ARG A 162 -12.92 22.62 5.11
N ILE A 163 -12.99 23.41 6.18
CA ILE A 163 -11.80 23.96 6.87
C ILE A 163 -11.01 22.81 7.49
N VAL A 164 -11.71 21.91 8.20
CA VAL A 164 -11.10 20.71 8.79
C VAL A 164 -10.46 19.85 7.71
N GLY A 165 -11.14 19.63 6.59
CA GLY A 165 -10.63 18.88 5.44
C GLY A 165 -9.36 19.48 4.86
N TRP A 166 -9.28 20.81 4.69
CA TRP A 166 -8.06 21.49 4.25
C TRP A 166 -6.91 21.33 5.24
N VAL A 167 -7.18 21.49 6.54
CA VAL A 167 -6.16 21.33 7.58
C VAL A 167 -5.64 19.89 7.61
N VAL A 168 -6.53 18.90 7.61
CA VAL A 168 -6.16 17.48 7.59
C VAL A 168 -5.39 17.14 6.33
N ALA A 169 -5.86 17.54 5.14
CA ALA A 169 -5.18 17.29 3.88
C ALA A 169 -3.78 17.92 3.86
N ALA A 170 -3.64 19.18 4.29
CA ALA A 170 -2.34 19.86 4.35
C ALA A 170 -1.38 19.15 5.31
N VAL A 171 -1.83 18.78 6.51
CA VAL A 171 -1.00 18.05 7.49
C VAL A 171 -0.55 16.70 6.95
N VAL A 172 -1.48 15.94 6.35
CA VAL A 172 -1.19 14.61 5.79
C VAL A 172 -0.22 14.70 4.62
N ILE A 173 -0.44 15.63 3.68
CA ILE A 173 0.44 15.84 2.52
C ILE A 173 1.84 16.27 2.99
N LEU A 174 1.94 17.25 3.89
CA LEU A 174 3.23 17.73 4.40
C LEU A 174 3.97 16.63 5.17
N GLY A 175 3.25 15.87 6.01
CA GLY A 175 3.82 14.74 6.75
C GLY A 175 4.35 13.66 5.81
N TYR A 176 3.57 13.28 4.80
CA TYR A 176 3.99 12.33 3.78
C TYR A 176 5.21 12.82 3.00
N MET A 177 5.17 14.05 2.48
CA MET A 177 6.29 14.66 1.76
C MET A 177 7.56 14.68 2.60
N TYR A 178 7.46 15.01 3.89
CA TYR A 178 8.60 14.97 4.81
C TYR A 178 9.16 13.55 4.97
N MET A 179 8.31 12.53 5.19
CA MET A 179 8.74 11.14 5.29
C MET A 179 9.43 10.67 4.02
N THR A 180 8.79 10.83 2.86
CA THR A 180 9.32 10.45 1.55
C THR A 180 10.65 11.15 1.26
N PHE A 181 10.74 12.46 1.52
CA PHE A 181 11.97 13.22 1.30
C PHE A 181 13.10 12.75 2.22
N LYS A 182 12.82 12.48 3.50
CA LYS A 182 13.82 11.97 4.44
C LYS A 182 14.37 10.63 3.99
N ASP A 183 13.51 9.73 3.51
CA ASP A 183 13.90 8.39 3.08
C ASP A 183 14.79 8.46 1.83
N TYR A 184 14.38 9.23 0.80
CA TYR A 184 15.20 9.45 -0.40
C TYR A 184 16.55 10.14 -0.10
N LEU A 185 16.56 11.14 0.78
CA LEU A 185 17.80 11.80 1.17
C LEU A 185 18.74 10.86 1.94
N SER A 186 18.20 9.99 2.80
CA SER A 186 19.00 9.04 3.56
C SER A 186 19.71 8.06 2.63
N GLU A 187 19.02 7.59 1.59
CA GLU A 187 19.57 6.70 0.58
C GLU A 187 20.64 7.41 -0.25
N ALA A 188 20.35 8.60 -0.78
CA ALA A 188 21.32 9.39 -1.54
C ALA A 188 22.60 9.69 -0.72
N ARG A 189 22.44 10.02 0.56
CA ARG A 189 23.57 10.23 1.48
C ARG A 189 24.36 8.94 1.70
N SER A 190 23.69 7.79 1.79
CA SER A 190 24.36 6.49 1.95
C SER A 190 25.20 6.12 0.71
N ILE A 191 24.68 6.38 -0.50
CA ILE A 191 25.37 6.14 -1.77
C ILE A 191 26.60 7.06 -1.89
N LEU A 192 26.45 8.35 -1.58
CA LEU A 192 27.55 9.31 -1.60
C LEU A 192 28.64 8.95 -0.58
N GLY A 193 28.23 8.47 0.60
CA GLY A 193 29.15 7.99 1.64
C GLY A 193 29.92 6.73 1.23
N ARG A 194 29.32 5.83 0.45
CA ARG A 194 30.02 4.64 -0.10
C ARG A 194 31.04 5.03 -1.16
N LYS A 195 30.67 5.89 -2.12
CA LYS A 195 31.62 6.37 -3.15
C LYS A 195 32.86 7.02 -2.54
N LYS A 196 32.70 7.80 -1.46
CA LYS A 196 33.83 8.42 -0.77
C LYS A 196 34.80 7.42 -0.11
N LYS A 197 34.35 6.19 0.18
CA LYS A 197 35.21 5.13 0.75
C LYS A 197 35.87 4.26 -0.32
N GLU A 198 35.28 4.17 -1.51
CA GLU A 198 35.81 3.37 -2.63
C GLU A 198 36.83 4.12 -3.50
N ASP A 199 36.94 5.44 -3.34
CA ASP A 199 38.08 6.22 -3.83
C ASP A 199 39.07 6.50 -2.67
N PRO A 200 39.79 5.51 -2.10
CA PRO A 200 41.02 5.84 -1.43
C PRO A 200 41.90 6.51 -2.50
N LEU A 201 42.35 7.74 -2.20
CA LEU A 201 43.35 8.43 -3.01
C LEU A 201 44.37 7.39 -3.46
N PRO A 202 44.72 7.32 -4.76
CA PRO A 202 45.72 6.38 -5.23
C PRO A 202 46.92 6.54 -4.31
N GLU A 203 47.17 5.50 -3.50
CA GLU A 203 48.35 5.45 -2.65
C GLU A 203 49.49 5.73 -3.62
N GLU A 204 50.15 6.86 -3.41
CA GLU A 204 51.32 7.29 -4.15
C GLU A 204 52.25 6.08 -4.16
N LYS A 205 52.32 5.41 -5.30
CA LYS A 205 53.13 4.20 -5.47
C LYS A 205 54.54 4.59 -5.05
N LYS A 206 54.93 4.21 -3.83
CA LYS A 206 56.35 4.24 -3.45
C LYS A 206 57.07 3.48 -4.54
N GLU A 207 57.90 4.22 -5.27
CA GLU A 207 58.66 3.78 -6.41
C GLU A 207 59.56 2.62 -5.95
N VAL A 208 59.07 1.38 -6.10
CA VAL A 208 59.88 0.18 -5.87
C VAL A 208 60.83 0.08 -7.04
N LYS A 209 62.10 0.35 -6.74
CA LYS A 209 63.24 0.25 -7.63
C LYS A 209 63.26 -1.13 -8.32
N PRO A 210 63.43 -1.20 -9.64
CA PRO A 210 63.33 -2.45 -10.39
C PRO A 210 64.51 -3.37 -10.10
N GLU A 211 64.23 -4.55 -9.53
CA GLU A 211 65.15 -5.68 -9.52
C GLU A 211 64.70 -6.66 -10.61
N ALA A 212 65.61 -6.94 -11.54
CA ALA A 212 65.38 -7.79 -12.68
C ALA A 212 65.35 -9.27 -12.24
N SER A 213 64.22 -9.95 -12.43
CA SER A 213 64.18 -11.42 -12.38
C SER A 213 63.03 -11.96 -13.24
N ASP A 214 63.47 -12.63 -14.30
CA ASP A 214 62.93 -13.81 -14.97
C ASP A 214 61.45 -13.90 -15.34
N ALA A 215 61.26 -13.86 -16.67
CA ALA A 215 60.04 -14.21 -17.36
C ALA A 215 59.67 -15.68 -17.13
N GLN A 216 58.59 -15.92 -16.39
CA GLN A 216 57.90 -17.20 -16.35
C GLN A 216 56.53 -17.06 -17.01
N SER A 217 56.40 -17.68 -18.18
CA SER A 217 55.18 -17.77 -18.99
C SER A 217 54.16 -18.69 -18.33
N LEU A 218 53.17 -18.12 -17.64
CA LEU A 218 52.02 -18.86 -17.13
C LEU A 218 50.94 -18.97 -18.21
N ASN A 219 50.89 -20.16 -18.80
CA ASN A 219 49.88 -20.61 -19.76
C ASN A 219 48.60 -20.96 -18.99
N ILE A 220 47.71 -19.98 -18.79
CA ILE A 220 46.40 -20.20 -18.15
C ILE A 220 45.46 -20.78 -19.20
N LYS A 221 45.33 -22.10 -19.15
CA LYS A 221 44.33 -22.86 -19.89
C LYS A 221 43.00 -22.69 -19.16
N SER A 222 42.14 -21.78 -19.64
CA SER A 222 40.75 -21.69 -19.17
C SER A 222 39.99 -22.95 -19.56
N GLU A 223 39.87 -23.87 -18.62
CA GLU A 223 38.97 -25.01 -18.70
C GLU A 223 37.56 -24.51 -18.37
N VAL A 224 36.73 -24.43 -19.41
CA VAL A 224 35.31 -24.13 -19.29
C VAL A 224 34.66 -25.34 -18.65
N VAL A 225 34.51 -25.30 -17.33
CA VAL A 225 33.71 -26.28 -16.59
C VAL A 225 32.25 -25.98 -16.89
N GLU A 226 31.67 -26.76 -17.80
CA GLU A 226 30.26 -26.77 -18.12
C GLU A 226 29.51 -27.37 -16.92
N GLU A 227 29.19 -26.53 -15.93
CA GLU A 227 28.39 -26.93 -14.77
C GLU A 227 26.97 -27.27 -15.23
N ASP A 228 26.61 -28.55 -15.09
CA ASP A 228 25.28 -29.06 -15.39
C ASP A 228 24.25 -28.36 -14.45
N PRO A 229 23.33 -27.53 -14.99
CA PRO A 229 22.39 -26.75 -14.19
C PRO A 229 21.55 -27.62 -13.25
N ILE A 230 21.41 -28.90 -13.56
CA ILE A 230 20.50 -29.83 -12.89
C ILE A 230 21.04 -30.28 -11.51
N GLU A 231 22.36 -30.38 -11.32
CA GLU A 231 22.93 -30.81 -10.02
C GLU A 231 22.83 -29.73 -8.95
N THR A 232 22.97 -28.45 -9.33
CA THR A 232 22.88 -27.31 -8.41
C THR A 232 21.49 -27.18 -7.79
N TYR A 233 20.43 -27.44 -8.57
CA TYR A 233 19.05 -27.47 -8.05
C TYR A 233 18.80 -28.66 -7.10
N LYS A 234 19.43 -29.81 -7.35
CA LYS A 234 19.27 -31.01 -6.53
C LYS A 234 19.95 -30.88 -5.17
N GLN A 235 21.15 -30.28 -5.12
CA GLN A 235 21.84 -30.00 -3.85
C GLN A 235 21.13 -28.91 -3.03
N ALA A 236 20.59 -27.87 -3.66
CA ALA A 236 19.79 -26.85 -2.97
C ALA A 236 18.54 -27.46 -2.32
N HIS A 237 17.87 -28.39 -2.99
CA HIS A 237 16.66 -29.02 -2.48
C HIS A 237 16.92 -30.05 -1.36
N LEU A 238 18.07 -30.74 -1.38
CA LEU A 238 18.46 -31.70 -0.34
C LEU A 238 18.95 -31.01 0.94
N LYS A 239 19.66 -29.88 0.84
CA LYS A 239 20.13 -29.12 2.00
C LYS A 239 18.99 -28.55 2.85
N TRP A 240 17.82 -28.30 2.26
CA TRP A 240 16.64 -27.83 2.98
C TRP A 240 15.99 -28.90 3.87
N LYS A 241 16.23 -30.20 3.61
CA LYS A 241 15.53 -31.31 4.28
C LYS A 241 16.20 -31.80 5.57
N GLY A 242 17.43 -31.38 5.88
CA GLY A 242 18.24 -31.91 6.99
C GLY A 242 18.19 -31.12 8.31
N ASP A 243 17.70 -29.87 8.30
CA ASP A 243 17.62 -29.06 9.51
C ASP A 243 16.29 -29.29 10.22
N THR A 244 16.21 -30.39 10.97
CA THR A 244 15.12 -30.65 11.93
C THR A 244 15.16 -29.57 13.02
N GLN A 245 14.52 -28.43 12.75
CA GLN A 245 14.37 -27.33 13.70
C GLN A 245 13.60 -27.83 14.92
N VAL A 246 14.30 -27.94 16.05
CA VAL A 246 13.67 -28.10 17.37
C VAL A 246 12.80 -26.88 17.61
N TYR A 247 11.50 -27.05 17.39
CA TYR A 247 10.51 -25.99 17.49
C TYR A 247 10.24 -25.67 18.96
N GLN A 248 10.90 -24.64 19.50
CA GLN A 248 10.42 -24.00 20.72
C GLN A 248 9.18 -23.16 20.40
N PRO A 249 8.05 -23.35 21.11
CA PRO A 249 6.84 -22.56 20.94
C PRO A 249 7.02 -21.16 21.54
N ASN A 250 7.86 -20.33 20.91
CA ASN A 250 8.03 -18.95 21.32
C ASN A 250 7.15 -18.08 20.42
N VAL A 251 5.97 -17.73 20.94
CA VAL A 251 5.03 -16.80 20.30
C VAL A 251 5.64 -15.41 20.30
N ASP A 252 5.67 -14.74 19.16
CA ASP A 252 6.17 -13.36 19.09
C ASP A 252 5.11 -12.38 19.60
N GLY A 253 5.25 -11.96 20.85
CA GLY A 253 4.37 -10.95 21.45
C GLY A 253 4.33 -9.64 20.67
N THR A 254 5.43 -9.23 20.03
CA THR A 254 5.47 -8.00 19.22
C THR A 254 4.64 -8.15 17.95
N LEU A 255 4.76 -9.29 17.26
CA LEU A 255 3.93 -9.59 16.09
C LEU A 255 2.45 -9.64 16.46
N MET A 256 2.11 -10.31 17.57
CA MET A 256 0.71 -10.37 18.03
C MET A 256 0.15 -8.99 18.33
N LEU A 257 0.91 -8.13 19.00
CA LEU A 257 0.52 -6.75 19.26
C LEU A 257 0.32 -5.96 17.95
N GLN A 258 1.22 -6.13 16.97
CA GLN A 258 1.10 -5.50 15.65
C GLN A 258 -0.15 -5.98 14.90
N LEU A 259 -0.43 -7.28 14.88
CA LEU A 259 -1.63 -7.85 14.24
C LEU A 259 -2.91 -7.32 14.90
N VAL A 260 -2.96 -7.26 16.23
CA VAL A 260 -4.09 -6.68 16.97
C VAL A 260 -4.27 -5.19 16.63
N ALA A 261 -3.18 -4.42 16.58
CA ALA A 261 -3.23 -3.01 16.21
C ALA A 261 -3.78 -2.82 14.79
N ILE A 262 -3.33 -3.62 13.82
CA ILE A 262 -3.83 -3.60 12.44
C ILE A 262 -5.32 -3.91 12.40
N MET A 263 -5.78 -4.95 13.11
CA MET A 263 -7.20 -5.33 13.17
C MET A 263 -8.07 -4.21 13.76
N ILE A 264 -7.62 -3.55 14.84
CA ILE A 264 -8.35 -2.45 15.47
C ILE A 264 -8.43 -1.24 14.54
N LEU A 265 -7.30 -0.81 13.97
CA LEU A 265 -7.27 0.34 13.06
C LEU A 265 -8.11 0.09 11.80
N TRP A 266 -8.03 -1.11 11.24
CA TRP A 266 -8.87 -1.53 10.12
C TRP A 266 -10.36 -1.49 10.48
N ALA A 267 -10.75 -2.08 11.61
CA ALA A 267 -12.14 -2.10 12.05
C ALA A 267 -12.69 -0.68 12.28
N LEU A 268 -11.88 0.21 12.85
CA LEU A 268 -12.24 1.62 13.01
C LEU A 268 -12.43 2.32 11.66
N ALA A 269 -11.58 2.06 10.67
CA ALA A 269 -11.72 2.65 9.34
C ALA A 269 -12.96 2.14 8.59
N VAL A 270 -13.23 0.83 8.64
CA VAL A 270 -14.45 0.22 8.08
C VAL A 270 -15.69 0.81 8.77
N MET A 271 -15.69 0.87 10.11
CA MET A 271 -16.78 1.46 10.87
C MET A 271 -17.02 2.92 10.51
N ASN A 272 -15.97 3.75 10.40
CA ASN A 272 -16.12 5.15 9.99
C ASN A 272 -16.71 5.27 8.57
N THR A 273 -16.32 4.38 7.65
CA THR A 273 -16.84 4.37 6.27
C THR A 273 -18.31 3.96 6.22
N GLU A 274 -18.72 2.93 6.95
CA GLU A 274 -20.13 2.53 6.99
C GLU A 274 -21.01 3.52 7.77
N LEU A 275 -20.48 4.16 8.84
CA LEU A 275 -21.18 5.24 9.53
C LEU A 275 -21.35 6.48 8.63
N LEU A 276 -20.35 6.81 7.81
CA LEU A 276 -20.47 7.84 6.78
C LEU A 276 -21.68 7.54 5.89
N ILE A 277 -21.84 6.29 5.47
CA ILE A 277 -22.94 5.90 4.58
C ILE A 277 -24.29 5.99 5.28
N VAL A 278 -24.40 5.43 6.49
CA VAL A 278 -25.63 5.44 7.28
C VAL A 278 -26.07 6.87 7.58
N TRP A 279 -25.15 7.75 7.98
CA TRP A 279 -25.51 9.11 8.39
C TRP A 279 -25.76 10.08 7.24
N ASN A 280 -25.28 9.79 6.03
CA ASN A 280 -25.65 10.57 4.84
C ASN A 280 -27.06 10.21 4.32
N ASN A 281 -27.74 9.20 4.89
CA ASN A 281 -29.13 8.83 4.57
C ASN A 281 -29.39 8.79 3.07
N PHE A 282 -28.64 7.97 2.35
CA PHE A 282 -28.76 7.82 0.90
C PHE A 282 -30.19 7.40 0.51
N ALA A 283 -30.74 8.06 -0.51
CA ALA A 283 -32.03 7.70 -1.06
C ALA A 283 -32.00 6.25 -1.60
N PRO A 284 -33.10 5.49 -1.43
CA PRO A 284 -33.20 4.17 -2.03
C PRO A 284 -33.10 4.30 -3.56
N ASP A 285 -32.44 3.34 -4.19
CA ASP A 285 -32.44 3.24 -5.64
C ASP A 285 -33.81 2.68 -6.08
N ASP A 286 -34.61 3.50 -6.74
CA ASP A 286 -35.93 3.09 -7.27
C ASP A 286 -35.78 2.14 -8.47
N SER A 287 -34.57 1.99 -9.00
CA SER A 287 -34.32 1.05 -10.08
C SER A 287 -34.38 -0.38 -9.54
N THR A 288 -35.20 -1.22 -10.18
CA THR A 288 -35.27 -2.68 -9.90
C THR A 288 -34.01 -3.43 -10.34
N VAL A 289 -32.94 -2.70 -10.64
CA VAL A 289 -31.69 -3.24 -11.15
C VAL A 289 -31.02 -4.03 -10.02
N SER A 290 -30.51 -5.20 -10.37
CA SER A 290 -29.77 -6.07 -9.46
C SER A 290 -28.69 -5.27 -8.70
N ILE A 291 -28.73 -5.35 -7.38
CA ILE A 291 -27.71 -4.80 -6.45
C ILE A 291 -26.30 -5.22 -6.87
N TRP A 292 -26.17 -6.37 -7.54
CA TRP A 292 -24.94 -6.90 -8.11
C TRP A 292 -24.82 -6.54 -9.59
N GLN A 293 -23.90 -5.63 -9.88
CA GLN A 293 -23.46 -5.30 -11.25
C GLN A 293 -22.07 -5.89 -11.51
N PHE A 294 -21.74 -6.10 -12.78
CA PHE A 294 -20.44 -6.66 -13.19
C PHE A 294 -19.25 -5.86 -12.64
N GLY A 295 -19.39 -4.52 -12.53
CA GLY A 295 -18.39 -3.63 -11.95
C GLY A 295 -17.98 -3.98 -10.51
N GLN A 296 -18.86 -4.64 -9.74
CA GLN A 296 -18.58 -5.05 -8.36
C GLN A 296 -17.85 -6.40 -8.26
N ILE A 297 -17.96 -7.24 -9.29
CA ILE A 297 -17.36 -8.59 -9.28
C ILE A 297 -15.84 -8.49 -9.50
N LEU A 298 -15.39 -7.60 -10.38
CA LEU A 298 -13.98 -7.47 -10.71
C LEU A 298 -13.11 -7.13 -9.49
N PRO A 299 -13.44 -6.13 -8.65
CA PRO A 299 -12.68 -5.84 -7.43
C PRO A 299 -12.66 -7.02 -6.44
N LEU A 300 -13.74 -7.81 -6.36
CA LEU A 300 -13.79 -9.00 -5.52
C LEU A 300 -12.83 -10.09 -6.01
N LEU A 301 -12.68 -10.26 -7.32
CA LEU A 301 -11.69 -11.20 -7.87
C LEU A 301 -10.26 -10.79 -7.52
N LEU A 302 -9.97 -9.49 -7.46
CA LEU A 302 -8.65 -8.97 -7.08
C LEU A 302 -8.29 -9.24 -5.61
N VAL A 303 -9.28 -9.53 -4.75
CA VAL A 303 -9.05 -9.93 -3.34
C VAL A 303 -8.30 -11.25 -3.23
N VAL A 304 -8.41 -12.13 -4.23
CA VAL A 304 -7.81 -13.48 -4.18
C VAL A 304 -6.29 -13.41 -4.04
N LEU A 305 -5.62 -12.45 -4.69
CA LEU A 305 -4.17 -12.31 -4.64
C LEU A 305 -3.63 -12.02 -3.23
N PRO A 306 -4.05 -10.94 -2.53
CA PRO A 306 -3.61 -10.70 -1.15
C PRO A 306 -4.10 -11.80 -0.19
N MET A 307 -5.25 -12.42 -0.43
CA MET A 307 -5.71 -13.55 0.38
C MET A 307 -4.74 -14.74 0.30
N VAL A 308 -4.36 -15.16 -0.92
CA VAL A 308 -3.42 -16.26 -1.13
C VAL A 308 -2.03 -15.90 -0.58
N GLY A 309 -1.58 -14.65 -0.78
CA GLY A 309 -0.33 -14.14 -0.23
C GLY A 309 -0.31 -14.20 1.30
N MET A 310 -1.38 -13.75 1.95
CA MET A 310 -1.56 -13.85 3.40
C MET A 310 -1.53 -15.31 3.87
N VAL A 311 -2.34 -16.20 3.28
CA VAL A 311 -2.39 -17.61 3.67
C VAL A 311 -1.01 -18.27 3.53
N THR A 312 -0.31 -18.00 2.43
CA THR A 312 1.03 -18.54 2.17
C THR A 312 2.05 -18.02 3.20
N ALA A 313 2.00 -16.73 3.55
CA ALA A 313 2.87 -16.17 4.57
C ALA A 313 2.61 -16.82 5.95
N PHE A 314 1.35 -16.99 6.35
CA PHE A 314 1.02 -17.63 7.62
C PHE A 314 1.37 -19.13 7.63
N GLN A 315 1.23 -19.85 6.51
CA GLN A 315 1.64 -21.25 6.40
C GLN A 315 3.16 -21.41 6.47
N LYS A 316 3.90 -20.58 5.74
CA LYS A 316 5.36 -20.65 5.64
C LYS A 316 6.04 -20.31 6.96
N TYR A 317 5.57 -19.25 7.62
CA TYR A 317 6.27 -18.72 8.78
C TYR A 317 5.55 -19.04 10.12
N GLY A 318 4.27 -19.43 10.10
CA GLY A 318 3.48 -19.72 11.31
C GLY A 318 3.38 -18.51 12.27
N TYR A 319 3.02 -18.72 13.53
CA TYR A 319 3.06 -17.67 14.57
C TYR A 319 4.41 -17.58 15.32
N ARG A 320 5.42 -18.27 14.81
CA ARG A 320 6.69 -18.50 15.51
C ARG A 320 7.75 -17.50 15.07
N LYS A 321 8.64 -17.12 16.01
CA LYS A 321 9.79 -16.26 15.71
C LYS A 321 10.77 -16.98 14.75
N PRO A 322 11.30 -16.30 13.72
CA PRO A 322 12.40 -16.84 12.94
C PRO A 322 13.64 -16.94 13.83
N VAL A 323 14.14 -18.16 14.06
CA VAL A 323 15.41 -18.37 14.77
C VAL A 323 16.55 -17.98 13.83
N LYS A 324 17.34 -16.96 14.20
CA LYS A 324 18.51 -16.55 13.42
C LYS A 324 19.51 -17.69 13.36
N LYS A 325 19.98 -18.01 12.15
CA LYS A 325 20.88 -19.14 11.90
C LYS A 325 22.22 -19.01 12.65
N GLU A 326 22.69 -17.78 12.87
CA GLU A 326 23.94 -17.47 13.58
C GLU A 326 23.95 -17.89 15.06
N GLU A 327 22.78 -18.06 15.68
CA GLU A 327 22.70 -18.51 17.08
C GLU A 327 22.72 -20.04 17.17
N LYS A 328 22.36 -20.76 16.10
CA LYS A 328 22.47 -22.22 16.07
C LYS A 328 23.93 -22.68 16.09
N ASP A 329 24.83 -21.96 15.44
CA ASP A 329 26.25 -22.31 15.37
C ASP A 329 26.99 -22.05 16.70
N LYS A 330 26.35 -21.40 17.68
CA LYS A 330 26.90 -21.18 19.03
C LYS A 330 26.34 -22.14 20.08
N ILE A 331 25.33 -22.94 19.74
CA ILE A 331 24.63 -23.86 20.66
C ILE A 331 25.09 -25.32 20.44
N VAL A 332 25.86 -25.59 19.39
CA VAL A 332 26.51 -26.89 19.12
C VAL A 332 27.98 -26.80 19.53
#